data_AF-A0AAD4NAH5-F1
#
_entry.id   AF-A0AAD4NAH5-F1
#
_cell.length_a   1.000
_cell.length_b   1.000
_cell.length_c   1.000
_cell.angle_alpha   90.00
_cell.angle_beta   90.00
_cell.angle_gamma   90.00
#
_symmetry.space_group_name_H-M   'P 1'
#
loop_
_entity.id
_entity.type
_entity.pdbx_description
1 polymer ?
#
loop_
_entity_poly.entity_id
_entity_poly.type
_entity_poly.pdbx_seq_one_letter_code
_entity_poly.pdbx_strand_id
1 'polypeptide(L)'
;MILFLNKKDLFLDKIKRVSIKIAFADYKGPNTYDDQVKYIEEKFEGLNANPDKTIYIHQTCATDTNQVQMILDSVIDMIIQANLQGCGLY
;
A
#
# COMPACT_ATOMS: atom_id res chain seq x y z
N MET A 1 -2.86 -9.30 4.48
CA MET A 1 -1.88 -8.49 5.24
C MET A 1 -2.12 -7.04 4.90
N ILE A 2 -2.10 -6.12 5.86
CA ILE A 2 -2.31 -4.68 5.59
C ILE A 2 -0.97 -3.96 5.74
N LEU A 3 -0.60 -3.18 4.74
CA LEU A 3 0.64 -2.41 4.70
C LEU A 3 0.32 -0.92 4.61
N PHE A 4 0.69 -0.17 5.64
CA PHE A 4 0.49 1.27 5.68
C PHE A 4 1.78 2.01 5.28
N LEU A 5 1.74 2.67 4.12
CA LEU A 5 2.75 3.62 3.68
C LEU A 5 2.40 5.00 4.27
N ASN A 6 2.82 5.23 5.51
CA ASN A 6 2.61 6.51 6.20
C ASN A 6 3.55 7.60 5.66
N LYS A 7 3.15 8.87 5.85
CA LYS A 7 3.88 10.09 5.45
C LYS A 7 3.96 10.31 3.93
N LYS A 8 2.86 10.04 3.21
CA LYS A 8 2.77 10.30 1.76
C LYS A 8 3.13 11.74 1.39
N ASP A 9 2.76 12.68 2.25
CA ASP A 9 3.03 14.11 2.19
C ASP A 9 4.54 14.41 2.16
N LEU A 10 5.27 13.92 3.15
CA LEU A 10 6.72 14.04 3.22
C LEU A 10 7.40 13.33 2.04
N PHE A 11 6.87 12.18 1.62
CA PHE A 11 7.39 11.47 0.46
C PHE A 11 7.26 12.33 -0.80
N LEU A 12 6.09 12.91 -1.05
CA LEU A 12 5.81 13.75 -2.22
C LEU A 12 6.71 15.00 -2.28
N ASP A 13 7.05 15.64 -1.15
CA ASP A 13 8.03 16.75 -1.17
C ASP A 13 9.47 16.24 -1.37
N LYS A 14 9.81 15.10 -0.77
CA LYS A 14 11.16 14.55 -0.82
C LYS A 14 11.54 14.08 -2.23
N ILE A 15 10.62 13.46 -2.98
CA ILE A 15 10.91 12.96 -4.33
C ILE A 15 11.26 14.08 -5.33
N LYS A 16 10.79 15.32 -5.09
CA LYS A 16 11.12 16.49 -5.90
C LYS A 16 12.58 16.90 -5.75
N ARG A 17 13.18 16.63 -4.59
CA ARG A 17 14.54 17.01 -4.24
C ARG A 17 15.52 15.84 -4.37
N VAL A 18 15.06 14.63 -4.07
CA VAL A 18 15.88 13.42 -3.95
C VAL A 18 15.12 12.26 -4.59
N SER A 19 15.72 11.64 -5.60
CA SER A 19 15.11 10.49 -6.26
C SER A 19 15.16 9.24 -5.38
N ILE A 20 14.16 8.35 -5.47
CA ILE A 20 14.09 7.11 -4.69
C ILE A 20 15.26 6.14 -4.94
N LYS A 21 16.02 6.37 -6.02
CA LYS A 21 17.25 5.63 -6.36
C LYS A 21 18.26 5.52 -5.22
N ILE A 22 18.25 6.48 -4.29
CA ILE A 22 19.11 6.44 -3.09
C ILE A 22 18.82 5.23 -2.18
N ALA A 23 17.57 4.77 -2.16
CA ALA A 23 17.12 3.63 -1.37
C ALA A 23 16.97 2.37 -2.24
N PHE A 24 16.61 2.55 -3.51
CA PHE A 24 16.44 1.46 -4.47
C PHE A 24 17.28 1.73 -5.71
N ALA A 25 18.55 1.30 -5.69
CA ALA A 25 19.48 1.51 -6.80
C ALA A 25 18.98 0.90 -8.13
N ASP A 26 18.18 -0.17 -8.05
CA ASP A 26 17.53 -0.83 -9.19
C ASP A 26 16.33 -0.08 -9.77
N TYR A 27 15.92 1.06 -9.19
CA TYR A 27 14.80 1.84 -9.72
C TYR A 27 15.20 2.54 -11.02
N LYS A 28 14.60 2.10 -12.13
CA LYS A 28 14.82 2.67 -13.48
C LYS A 28 13.64 3.52 -13.98
N GLY A 29 12.57 3.64 -13.19
CA GLY A 29 11.37 4.40 -13.54
C GLY A 29 11.55 5.92 -13.49
N PRO A 30 10.55 6.68 -13.95
CA PRO A 30 10.53 8.13 -13.88
C PRO A 30 10.47 8.66 -12.43
N ASN A 31 10.95 9.88 -12.19
CA ASN A 31 10.97 10.48 -10.84
C ASN A 31 9.60 11.09 -10.45
N THR A 32 8.52 10.38 -10.71
CA THR A 32 7.13 10.74 -10.43
C THR A 32 6.65 10.04 -9.17
N TYR A 33 5.73 10.69 -8.43
CA TYR A 33 5.16 10.10 -7.21
C TYR A 33 4.51 8.74 -7.49
N ASP A 34 3.66 8.69 -8.52
CA ASP A 34 2.88 7.52 -8.87
C ASP A 34 3.77 6.30 -9.18
N ASP A 35 4.72 6.44 -10.10
CA ASP A 35 5.64 5.36 -10.47
C ASP A 35 6.54 4.91 -9.31
N GLN A 36 6.93 5.83 -8.42
CA GLN A 36 7.77 5.47 -7.28
C GLN A 36 6.99 4.73 -6.21
N VAL A 37 5.77 5.17 -5.92
CA VAL A 37 4.94 4.45 -4.96
C VAL A 37 4.55 3.10 -5.51
N LYS A 38 4.17 3.01 -6.78
CA LYS A 38 3.88 1.73 -7.45
C LYS A 38 5.07 0.77 -7.37
N TYR A 39 6.29 1.27 -7.58
CA TYR A 39 7.47 0.44 -7.43
C TYR A 39 7.70 -0.04 -6.00
N ILE A 40 7.45 0.80 -4.99
CA ILE A 40 7.50 0.37 -3.58
C ILE A 40 6.45 -0.72 -3.35
N GLU A 41 5.23 -0.53 -3.86
CA GLU A 41 4.13 -1.49 -3.76
C GLU A 41 4.53 -2.84 -4.35
N GLU A 42 4.99 -2.87 -5.59
CA GLU A 42 5.47 -4.08 -6.27
C GLU A 42 6.65 -4.73 -5.54
N LYS A 43 7.56 -3.94 -4.93
CA LYS A 43 8.68 -4.47 -4.14
C LYS A 43 8.18 -5.19 -2.89
N PHE A 44 7.19 -4.62 -2.20
CA PHE A 44 6.59 -5.23 -1.01
C PHE A 44 5.72 -6.44 -1.35
N GLU A 45 5.00 -6.39 -2.47
CA GLU A 45 4.28 -7.56 -3.01
C GLU A 45 5.23 -8.69 -3.39
N GLY A 46 6.37 -8.39 -4.03
CA GLY A 46 7.38 -9.38 -4.39
C GLY A 46 8.10 -10.00 -3.19
N LEU A 47 8.11 -9.33 -2.03
CA LEU A 47 8.61 -9.88 -0.76
C LEU A 47 7.59 -10.79 -0.06
N ASN A 48 6.35 -10.84 -0.56
CA ASN A 48 5.34 -11.73 -0.02
C ASN A 48 5.68 -13.19 -0.35
N ALA A 49 6.15 -13.92 0.64
CA ALA A 49 6.45 -15.35 0.49
C ALA A 49 5.18 -16.23 0.38
N ASN A 50 3.98 -15.67 0.57
CA ASN A 50 2.75 -16.44 0.63
C ASN A 50 1.68 -15.88 -0.35
N PRO A 51 1.46 -16.53 -1.51
CA PRO A 51 0.56 -16.03 -2.56
C PRO A 51 -0.91 -15.97 -2.13
N ASP A 52 -1.33 -16.81 -1.18
CA ASP A 52 -2.68 -16.77 -0.58
C ASP A 52 -2.92 -15.56 0.34
N LYS A 53 -1.86 -14.84 0.73
CA LYS A 53 -2.00 -13.62 1.53
C LYS A 53 -2.01 -12.39 0.64
N THR A 54 -3.19 -11.87 0.34
CA THR A 54 -3.33 -10.56 -0.31
C THR A 54 -2.69 -9.46 0.55
N ILE A 55 -1.77 -8.68 -0.02
CA ILE A 55 -1.21 -7.49 0.63
C ILE A 55 -2.03 -6.29 0.17
N TYR A 56 -2.73 -5.66 1.12
CA TYR A 56 -3.45 -4.43 0.89
C TYR A 56 -2.54 -3.27 1.24
N ILE A 57 -2.09 -2.52 0.24
CA ILE A 57 -1.19 -1.39 0.42
C ILE A 57 -1.99 -0.11 0.44
N HIS A 58 -1.78 0.70 1.48
CA HIS A 58 -2.50 1.94 1.69
C HIS A 58 -1.55 3.09 1.97
N GLN A 59 -1.68 4.16 1.20
CA GLN A 59 -0.90 5.38 1.34
C GLN A 59 -1.61 6.34 2.31
N THR A 60 -1.06 6.53 3.50
CA THR A 60 -1.64 7.40 4.52
C THR A 60 -0.85 8.70 4.65
N CYS A 61 -1.57 9.80 4.81
CA CYS A 61 -1.02 11.07 5.26
C CYS A 61 -1.08 11.07 6.78
N ALA A 62 0.02 11.41 7.47
CA ALA A 62 0.11 11.26 8.93
C ALA A 62 -0.92 12.12 9.70
N THR A 63 -1.46 13.15 9.05
CA THR A 63 -2.49 14.04 9.60
C THR A 63 -3.93 13.62 9.30
N ASP A 64 -4.14 12.64 8.41
CA ASP A 64 -5.46 12.14 7.98
C ASP A 64 -5.77 10.77 8.61
N THR A 65 -5.71 10.70 9.93
CA THR A 65 -6.05 9.48 10.71
C THR A 65 -7.51 9.05 10.55
N ASN A 66 -8.39 9.93 10.07
CA ASN A 66 -9.78 9.59 9.71
C ASN A 66 -9.88 8.59 8.55
N GLN A 67 -8.91 8.57 7.62
CA GLN A 67 -8.92 7.57 6.56
C GLN A 67 -8.63 6.16 7.08
N VAL A 68 -7.83 6.03 8.13
CA VAL A 68 -7.44 4.72 8.68
C VAL A 68 -8.67 3.95 9.19
N GLN A 69 -9.63 4.62 9.83
CA GLN A 69 -10.86 3.98 10.31
C GLN A 69 -11.76 3.51 9.16
N MET A 70 -11.99 4.35 8.14
CA MET A 70 -12.78 3.95 6.97
C MET A 70 -12.15 2.77 6.21
N ILE A 71 -10.81 2.71 6.17
CA ILE A 71 -10.07 1.63 5.51
C ILE A 71 -10.17 0.33 6.30
N LEU A 72 -10.03 0.38 7.63
CA LEU A 72 -10.22 -0.79 8.50
C LEU A 72 -11.63 -1.38 8.33
N ASP A 73 -12.65 -0.53 8.31
CA ASP A 73 -14.04 -0.96 8.09
C ASP A 73 -14.22 -1.66 6.74
N SER A 74 -13.65 -1.10 5.66
CA SER A 74 -13.72 -1.68 4.31
C SER A 74 -13.02 -3.04 4.20
N VAL A 75 -11.88 -3.21 4.89
CA VAL A 75 -11.15 -4.49 4.89
C VAL A 75 -11.89 -5.54 5.73
N ILE A 76 -12.49 -5.13 6.86
CA ILE A 76 -13.31 -6.00 7.68
C ILE A 76 -14.53 -6.49 6.87
N ASP A 77 -15.20 -5.61 6.15
CA ASP A 77 -16.35 -5.98 5.30
C ASP A 77 -15.95 -6.98 4.20
N MET A 78 -14.81 -6.77 3.54
CA MET A 78 -14.29 -7.71 2.54
C MET A 78 -13.97 -9.09 3.13
N ILE A 79 -13.37 -9.15 4.33
CA ILE A 79 -13.08 -10.42 5.01
C ILE A 79 -14.38 -11.11 5.44
N ILE A 80 -15.36 -10.34 5.94
CA ILE A 80 -16.68 -10.84 6.31
C ILE A 80 -17.38 -11.42 5.07
N GLN A 81 -17.37 -10.71 3.94
CA GLN A 81 -17.91 -11.21 2.67
C GLN A 81 -17.22 -12.49 2.20
N ALA A 82 -15.89 -12.55 2.28
CA ALA A 82 -15.15 -13.75 1.88
C ALA A 82 -15.50 -14.97 2.76
N ASN A 83 -15.65 -14.76 4.07
CA ASN A 83 -16.09 -15.80 5.00
C ASN A 83 -17.56 -16.21 4.77
N LEU A 84 -18.44 -15.26 4.45
CA LEU A 84 -19.85 -15.52 4.11
C LEU A 84 -19.99 -16.34 2.81
N GLN A 85 -19.19 -16.04 1.78
CA GLN A 85 -19.13 -16.83 0.55
C GLN A 85 -18.63 -18.26 0.82
N GLY A 86 -17.64 -18.43 1.71
CA GLY A 86 -17.15 -19.74 2.14
C GLY A 86 -18.18 -20.58 2.90
N CYS A 87 -19.19 -19.96 3.51
CA CYS A 87 -20.31 -20.64 4.19
C CYS A 87 -21.50 -20.99 3.27
N GLY A 88 -21.45 -20.66 1.97
CA GLY A 88 -22.52 -20.97 1.02
C GLY A 88 -23.79 -20.12 1.17
N LEU A 89 -23.67 -18.93 1.79
CA LEU A 89 -24.76 -17.95 1.87
C LEU A 89 -24.73 -17.01 0.64
N TYR A 90 -24.94 -17.58 -0.55
CA TYR A 90 -25.37 -16.87 -1.77
C TYR A 90 -26.01 -17.83 -2.78
#